data_AF-A0A956LTP6-F1
#
_entry.id   AF-A0A956LTP6-F1
#
_cell.length_a   1.000
_cell.length_b   1.000
_cell.length_c   1.000
_cell.angle_alpha   90.00
_cell.angle_beta   90.00
_cell.angle_gamma   90.00
#
_symmetry.space_group_name_H-M   'P 1'
#
loop_
_entity.id
_entity.type
_entity.pdbx_description
1 polymer ?
#
loop_
_entity_poly.entity_id
_entity_poly.type
_entity_poly.pdbx_seq_one_letter_code
_entity_poly.pdbx_strand_id
1 'polypeptide(L)'
;MQPKTLGWLAVLLAFVAFLTWSTLSAQKVECEVCVEFNGRRNCAIASHETELEAARSAQNTACGPLTSGMNDAIACDARPPLSKNCTGG
;
A
#
# COMPACT_ATOMS: atom_id res chain seq x y z
N MET A 1 39.97 -13.22 22.77
CA MET A 1 39.19 -12.43 21.78
C MET A 1 39.41 -10.96 22.10
N GLN A 2 39.89 -10.17 21.14
CA GLN A 2 40.37 -8.81 21.40
C GLN A 2 39.19 -7.83 21.59
N PRO A 3 39.28 -6.82 22.46
CA PRO A 3 38.16 -5.91 22.75
C PRO A 3 37.62 -5.18 21.50
N LYS A 4 38.46 -5.00 20.45
CA LYS A 4 38.05 -4.42 19.17
C LYS A 4 37.03 -5.26 18.39
N THR A 5 37.12 -6.60 18.44
CA THR A 5 36.19 -7.46 17.69
C THR A 5 34.81 -7.51 18.34
N LEU A 6 34.73 -7.35 19.67
CA LEU A 6 33.46 -7.31 20.40
C LEU A 6 32.67 -6.04 20.09
N GLY A 7 33.35 -4.89 20.02
CA GLY A 7 32.71 -3.62 19.63
C GLY A 7 32.18 -3.65 18.20
N TRP A 8 32.96 -4.20 17.26
CA TRP A 8 32.52 -4.36 15.87
C TRP A 8 31.30 -5.29 15.74
N LEU A 9 31.30 -6.42 16.46
CA LEU A 9 30.17 -7.36 16.45
C LEU A 9 28.89 -6.73 17.01
N ALA A 10 29.00 -5.90 18.05
CA ALA A 10 27.87 -5.19 18.64
C ALA A 10 27.26 -4.17 17.66
N VAL A 11 28.09 -3.42 16.94
CA VAL A 11 27.63 -2.47 15.91
C VAL A 11 26.93 -3.19 14.77
N LEU A 12 27.49 -4.31 14.29
CA LEU A 12 26.85 -5.13 13.25
C LEU A 12 25.48 -5.65 13.71
N LEU A 13 25.38 -6.19 14.93
CA LEU A 13 24.11 -6.69 15.45
C LEU A 13 23.07 -5.57 15.60
N ALA A 14 23.46 -4.39 16.09
CA ALA A 14 22.58 -3.25 16.19
C ALA A 14 22.07 -2.78 14.81
N PHE A 15 22.95 -2.76 13.81
CA PHE A 15 22.57 -2.39 12.44
C PHE A 15 21.60 -3.40 11.82
N VAL A 16 21.85 -4.70 11.98
CA VAL A 16 20.94 -5.75 11.50
C VAL A 16 19.58 -5.64 12.17
N ALA A 17 19.53 -5.44 13.49
CA ALA A 17 18.28 -5.25 14.22
C ALA A 17 17.51 -3.99 13.77
N PHE A 18 18.21 -2.90 13.45
CA PHE A 18 17.60 -1.68 12.92
C PHE A 18 16.99 -1.91 11.53
N LEU A 19 17.72 -2.59 10.63
CA LEU A 19 17.24 -2.89 9.29
C LEU A 19 16.00 -3.79 9.31
N THR A 20 16.00 -4.84 10.14
CA THR A 20 14.83 -5.72 10.26
C THR A 20 13.63 -4.98 10.83
N TRP A 21 13.82 -4.14 11.86
CA TRP A 21 12.75 -3.31 12.42
C TRP A 21 12.15 -2.36 11.38
N SER A 22 13.00 -1.71 10.58
CA SER A 22 12.56 -0.81 9.52
C SER A 22 11.78 -1.52 8.41
N THR A 23 12.17 -2.78 8.10
CA THR A 23 11.51 -3.61 7.09
C THR A 23 10.16 -4.13 7.59
N LEU A 24 10.07 -4.58 8.85
CA LEU A 24 8.81 -5.06 9.43
C LEU A 24 7.81 -3.92 9.63
N SER A 25 8.29 -2.72 9.96
CA SER A 25 7.46 -1.51 10.04
C SER A 25 6.95 -1.06 8.66
N ALA A 26 7.51 -1.60 7.57
CA ALA A 26 7.02 -1.39 6.21
C ALA A 26 5.96 -2.40 5.78
N GLN A 27 5.50 -3.31 6.66
CA GLN A 27 4.30 -4.11 6.38
C GLN A 27 3.08 -3.18 6.29
N LYS A 28 2.75 -2.83 5.06
CA LYS A 28 1.61 -2.02 4.68
C LYS A 28 0.43 -2.96 4.40
N VAL A 29 -0.77 -2.50 4.68
CA VAL A 29 -2.00 -3.16 4.26
C VAL A 29 -2.13 -3.00 2.75
N GLU A 30 -2.28 -4.10 2.02
CA GLU A 30 -2.52 -4.09 0.58
C GLU A 30 -4.00 -4.31 0.31
N CYS A 31 -4.64 -3.40 -0.43
CA CYS A 31 -6.02 -3.55 -0.85
C CYS A 31 -6.14 -3.54 -2.38
N GLU A 32 -6.87 -4.51 -2.90
CA GLU A 32 -7.35 -4.58 -4.26
C GLU A 32 -8.79 -4.05 -4.32
N VAL A 33 -9.04 -3.10 -5.21
CA VAL A 33 -10.36 -2.52 -5.45
C VAL A 33 -10.69 -2.55 -6.93
N CYS A 34 -11.85 -3.10 -7.26
CA CYS A 34 -12.41 -3.09 -8.61
C CYS A 34 -13.59 -2.12 -8.68
N VAL A 35 -13.57 -1.26 -9.69
CA VAL A 35 -14.65 -0.29 -9.97
C VAL A 35 -15.15 -0.44 -11.39
N GLU A 36 -16.41 -0.07 -11.60
CA GLU A 36 -17.03 0.03 -12.90
C GLU A 36 -17.60 1.43 -13.10
N PHE A 37 -17.19 2.06 -14.19
CA PHE A 37 -17.57 3.43 -14.52
C PHE A 37 -17.71 3.58 -16.04
N ASN A 38 -18.82 4.19 -16.49
CA ASN A 38 -19.14 4.39 -17.91
C ASN A 38 -19.06 3.10 -18.76
N GLY A 39 -19.53 1.97 -18.23
CA GLY A 39 -19.52 0.67 -18.92
C GLY A 39 -18.13 0.04 -19.08
N ARG A 40 -17.11 0.61 -18.42
CA ARG A 40 -15.75 0.09 -18.35
C ARG A 40 -15.44 -0.31 -16.91
N ARG A 41 -14.70 -1.41 -16.75
CA ARG A 41 -14.27 -1.91 -15.45
C ARG A 41 -12.76 -1.91 -15.36
N ASN A 42 -12.24 -1.51 -14.22
CA ASN A 42 -10.82 -1.57 -13.92
C ASN A 42 -10.60 -1.94 -12.45
N CYS A 43 -9.53 -2.69 -12.20
CA CYS A 43 -9.11 -3.09 -10.87
C CYS A 43 -7.71 -2.52 -10.63
N ALA A 44 -7.47 -2.03 -9.42
CA ALA A 44 -6.14 -1.59 -9.00
C ALA A 44 -5.86 -2.04 -7.57
N ILE A 45 -4.57 -2.20 -7.30
CA ILE A 45 -4.04 -2.60 -6.01
C ILE A 45 -3.21 -1.44 -5.47
N ALA A 46 -3.37 -1.12 -4.19
CA ALA A 46 -2.55 -0.14 -3.49
C ALA A 46 -2.26 -0.59 -2.07
N SER A 47 -1.08 -0.22 -1.56
CA SER A 47 -0.66 -0.52 -0.20
C SER A 47 -0.43 0.74 0.63
N HIS A 48 -1.00 0.77 1.84
CA HIS A 48 -0.91 1.90 2.79
C HIS A 48 -0.86 1.43 4.24
N GLU A 49 -0.69 2.34 5.19
CA GLU A 49 -0.57 2.00 6.62
C GLU A 49 -1.88 1.47 7.21
N THR A 50 -3.00 1.83 6.60
CA THR A 50 -4.33 1.39 7.01
C THR A 50 -5.14 0.83 5.84
N GLU A 51 -6.04 -0.10 6.13
CA GLU A 51 -6.99 -0.65 5.13
C GLU A 51 -7.80 0.44 4.42
N LEU A 52 -8.23 1.47 5.16
CA LEU A 52 -9.04 2.54 4.60
C LEU A 52 -8.26 3.36 3.57
N GLU A 53 -7.02 3.71 3.89
CA GLU A 53 -6.13 4.44 2.97
C GLU A 53 -5.74 3.58 1.78
N ALA A 54 -5.46 2.28 2.01
CA ALA A 54 -5.13 1.32 0.98
C ALA A 54 -6.30 1.18 -0.01
N ALA A 55 -7.52 0.96 0.49
CA ALA A 55 -8.71 0.84 -0.32
C ALA A 55 -9.02 2.15 -1.08
N ARG A 56 -8.92 3.31 -0.42
CA ARG A 56 -9.16 4.61 -1.08
C ARG A 56 -8.13 4.88 -2.18
N SER A 57 -6.86 4.61 -1.91
CA SER A 57 -5.79 4.80 -2.90
C SER A 57 -5.95 3.83 -4.07
N ALA A 58 -6.34 2.58 -3.81
CA ALA A 58 -6.62 1.57 -4.83
C ALA A 58 -7.81 2.01 -5.68
N GLN A 59 -8.90 2.50 -5.07
CA GLN A 59 -10.07 3.00 -5.77
C GLN A 59 -9.74 4.17 -6.70
N ASN A 60 -9.04 5.19 -6.18
CA ASN A 60 -8.63 6.35 -6.98
C ASN A 60 -7.75 5.94 -8.17
N THR A 61 -6.80 5.02 -7.93
CA THR A 61 -5.95 4.44 -9.00
C THR A 61 -6.79 3.68 -10.03
N ALA A 62 -7.78 2.91 -9.58
CA ALA A 62 -8.65 2.16 -10.46
C ALA A 62 -9.53 3.09 -11.33
N CYS A 63 -9.95 4.23 -10.80
CA CYS A 63 -10.72 5.26 -11.51
C CYS A 63 -9.91 6.06 -12.54
N GLY A 64 -8.59 6.21 -12.36
CA GLY A 64 -7.72 6.94 -13.29
C GLY A 64 -7.92 6.59 -14.77
N PRO A 65 -7.76 5.34 -15.20
CA PRO A 65 -7.93 4.95 -16.61
C PRO A 65 -9.40 4.89 -17.07
N LEU A 66 -10.36 4.92 -16.14
CA LEU A 66 -11.79 4.89 -16.46
C LEU A 66 -12.38 6.26 -16.72
N THR A 67 -11.65 7.33 -16.45
CA THR A 67 -12.19 8.69 -16.37
C THR A 67 -11.47 9.59 -17.38
N SER A 68 -12.18 10.57 -17.95
CA SER A 68 -11.65 11.44 -19.01
C SER A 68 -11.48 12.90 -18.56
N GLY A 69 -11.62 13.15 -17.26
CA GLY A 69 -11.48 14.46 -16.64
C GLY A 69 -11.76 14.40 -15.14
N MET A 70 -11.60 15.54 -14.47
CA MET A 70 -11.71 15.63 -13.01
C MET A 70 -13.12 15.30 -12.50
N ASN A 71 -14.18 15.72 -13.23
CA ASN A 71 -15.56 15.43 -12.85
C ASN A 71 -15.85 13.93 -12.86
N ASP A 72 -15.34 13.22 -13.87
CA ASP A 72 -15.48 11.76 -13.98
C ASP A 72 -14.70 11.05 -12.89
N ALA A 73 -13.49 11.55 -12.54
CA ALA A 73 -12.69 11.01 -11.44
C ALA A 73 -13.44 11.08 -10.10
N ILE A 74 -14.02 12.25 -9.78
CA ILE A 74 -14.82 12.43 -8.56
C ILE A 74 -16.07 11.55 -8.60
N ALA A 75 -16.74 11.48 -9.75
CA ALA A 75 -17.93 10.65 -9.91
C ALA A 75 -17.61 9.15 -9.76
N CYS A 76 -16.47 8.69 -10.26
CA CYS A 76 -16.03 7.30 -10.10
C CYS A 76 -15.62 6.99 -8.65
N ASP A 77 -14.89 7.89 -7.99
CA ASP A 77 -14.48 7.72 -6.59
C ASP A 77 -15.68 7.72 -5.62
N ALA A 78 -16.73 8.48 -5.93
CA ALA A 78 -17.97 8.50 -5.15
C ALA A 78 -18.85 7.24 -5.32
N ARG A 79 -18.52 6.34 -6.24
CA ARG A 79 -19.30 5.12 -6.49
C ARG A 79 -18.84 3.99 -5.59
N PRO A 80 -19.76 3.13 -5.11
CA PRO A 80 -19.35 1.93 -4.38
C PRO A 80 -18.58 1.00 -5.32
N PRO A 81 -17.40 0.49 -4.90
CA PRO A 81 -16.65 -0.47 -5.69
C PRO A 81 -17.39 -1.81 -5.80
N LEU A 82 -17.11 -2.56 -6.87
CA LEU A 82 -17.66 -3.90 -7.10
C LEU A 82 -17.09 -4.92 -6.11
N SER A 83 -15.81 -4.78 -5.79
CA SER A 83 -15.12 -5.61 -4.81
C SER A 83 -14.05 -4.81 -4.10
N LYS A 84 -13.83 -5.14 -2.84
CA LYS A 84 -12.75 -4.65 -2.00
C LYS A 84 -12.17 -5.84 -1.25
N ASN A 85 -10.96 -6.23 -1.62
CA ASN A 85 -10.21 -7.28 -0.94
C ASN A 85 -8.98 -6.64 -0.31
N CYS A 86 -8.89 -6.68 1.01
CA CYS A 86 -7.73 -6.17 1.74
C CYS A 86 -7.00 -7.34 2.40
N THR A 87 -5.69 -7.38 2.24
CA THR A 87 -4.80 -8.40 2.76
C THR A 87 -3.58 -7.74 3.41
N GLY A 88 -3.24 -8.19 4.62
CA GLY A 88 -2.15 -7.63 5.41
C GLY A 88 -2.69 -6.77 6.54
N GLY A 89 -2.52 -7.27 7.77
CA GLY A 89 -2.88 -6.67 9.05
C GLY A 89 -2.21 -7.45 10.17
#